data_AF-A0A256HU96-F1
#
_entry.id   AF-A0A256HU96-F1
#
_cell.length_a   1.000
_cell.length_b   1.000
_cell.length_c   1.000
_cell.angle_alpha   90.00
_cell.angle_beta   90.00
_cell.angle_gamma   90.00
#
_symmetry.space_group_name_H-M   'P 1'
#
loop_
_entity.id
_entity.type
_entity.pdbx_description
1 polymer ?
#
loop_
_entity_poly.entity_id
_entity_poly.type
_entity_poly.pdbx_seq_one_letter_code
_entity_poly.pdbx_strand_id
1 'polypeptide(L)'
;AVDFERPPRAEATYPTSRWRKYLGNVRSTDNENHRSYLANYLCADWNRSHETRVENVTVYQRYERADPYNGTVEAEGKVKLIEYDCSGEFVQNE
;
A
#
# COMPACT_ATOMS: atom_id res chain seq x y z
N ALA A 1 -5.66 -12.19 10.67
CA ALA A 1 -4.52 -11.25 10.71
C ALA A 1 -4.03 -11.03 9.29
N VAL A 2 -3.52 -9.84 8.97
CA VAL A 2 -2.85 -9.59 7.68
C VAL A 2 -1.44 -10.16 7.76
N ASP A 3 -1.05 -10.95 6.77
CA ASP A 3 0.30 -11.46 6.62
C ASP A 3 1.04 -10.74 5.48
N PHE A 4 2.35 -10.64 5.63
CA PHE A 4 3.22 -10.00 4.66
C PHE A 4 4.34 -10.94 4.20
N GLU A 5 4.12 -12.25 4.17
CA GLU A 5 5.07 -13.16 3.52
C GLU A 5 5.27 -12.80 2.05
N ARG A 6 6.46 -13.14 1.54
CA ARG A 6 6.83 -12.87 0.16
C ARG A 6 5.89 -13.65 -0.78
N PRO A 7 5.16 -12.98 -1.68
CA PRO A 7 4.30 -13.67 -2.63
C PRO A 7 5.16 -14.49 -3.62
N PRO A 8 4.66 -15.62 -4.16
CA PRO A 8 5.38 -16.39 -5.16
C PRO A 8 5.75 -15.58 -6.41
N ARG A 9 4.92 -14.59 -6.76
CA ARG A 9 5.12 -13.64 -7.87
C ARG A 9 4.60 -12.26 -7.49
N ALA A 10 5.52 -11.30 -7.30
CA ALA A 10 5.16 -9.95 -6.87
C ALA A 10 4.33 -9.20 -7.94
N GLU A 11 4.58 -9.46 -9.22
CA GLU A 11 3.86 -8.84 -10.33
C GLU A 11 2.39 -9.28 -10.42
N ALA A 12 2.05 -10.45 -9.86
CA ALA A 12 0.71 -11.01 -9.87
C ALA A 12 -0.18 -10.49 -8.73
N THR A 13 0.36 -9.72 -7.78
CA THR A 13 -0.40 -9.15 -6.67
C THR A 13 -1.12 -7.85 -7.05
N TYR A 14 -0.81 -7.28 -8.21
CA TYR A 14 -1.48 -6.08 -8.71
C TYR A 14 -2.72 -6.45 -9.55
N PRO A 15 -3.91 -5.88 -9.26
CA PRO A 15 -5.10 -6.18 -10.04
C PRO A 15 -4.99 -5.77 -11.51
N THR A 16 -4.28 -4.66 -11.80
CA THR A 16 -4.04 -4.16 -13.16
C THR A 16 -2.69 -3.46 -13.26
N SER A 17 -2.23 -3.21 -14.49
CA SER A 17 -1.05 -2.37 -14.76
C SER A 17 -1.21 -0.93 -14.25
N ARG A 18 -2.45 -0.39 -14.27
CA ARG A 18 -2.76 0.93 -13.71
C ARG A 18 -2.59 0.94 -12.19
N TRP A 19 -3.03 -0.10 -11.50
CA TRP A 19 -2.79 -0.27 -10.06
C TRP A 19 -1.30 -0.36 -9.75
N ARG A 20 -0.53 -1.12 -10.52
CA ARG A 20 0.93 -1.19 -10.37
C ARG A 20 1.59 0.19 -10.50
N LYS A 21 1.20 0.96 -11.52
CA LYS A 21 1.70 2.34 -11.70
C LYS A 21 1.31 3.24 -10.53
N TYR A 22 0.03 3.22 -10.13
CA TYR A 22 -0.49 4.05 -9.05
C TYR A 22 0.21 3.77 -7.72
N LEU A 23 0.33 2.49 -7.31
CA LEU A 23 1.01 2.12 -6.07
C LEU A 23 2.51 2.44 -6.11
N GLY A 24 3.12 2.39 -7.30
CA GLY A 24 4.48 2.90 -7.53
C GLY A 24 4.63 4.40 -7.24
N ASN A 25 3.61 5.21 -7.52
CA ASN A 25 3.59 6.64 -7.19
C ASN A 25 3.32 6.88 -5.70
N VAL A 26 2.36 6.17 -5.09
CA VAL A 26 2.00 6.29 -3.66
C VAL A 26 3.21 6.06 -2.75
N ARG A 27 4.08 5.12 -3.09
CA ARG A 27 5.31 4.86 -2.31
C ARG A 27 6.41 5.91 -2.49
N SER A 28 6.33 6.76 -3.51
CA SER A 28 7.33 7.83 -3.71
C SER A 28 7.22 8.86 -2.58
N THR A 29 8.34 9.45 -2.19
CA THR A 29 8.37 10.57 -1.23
C THR A 29 7.66 11.80 -1.77
N ASP A 30 7.71 12.01 -3.09
CA ASP A 30 7.09 13.17 -3.76
C ASP A 30 5.55 13.15 -3.71
N ASN A 31 4.94 12.02 -3.34
CA ASN A 31 3.48 11.86 -3.25
C ASN A 31 3.01 11.61 -1.81
N GLU A 32 3.79 11.99 -0.80
CA GLU A 32 3.42 11.81 0.61
C GLU A 32 2.06 12.41 0.95
N ASN A 33 1.79 13.63 0.47
CA ASN A 33 0.51 14.32 0.65
C ASN A 33 -0.69 13.60 0.01
N HIS A 34 -0.44 12.68 -0.93
CA HIS A 34 -1.48 11.98 -1.69
C HIS A 34 -1.78 10.57 -1.14
N ARG A 35 -1.03 10.09 -0.14
CA ARG A 35 -1.22 8.74 0.43
C ARG A 35 -2.57 8.57 1.12
N SER A 36 -3.14 9.68 1.64
CA SER A 36 -4.50 9.71 2.22
C SER A 36 -5.56 9.28 1.20
N TYR A 37 -5.35 9.49 -0.10
CA TYR A 37 -6.33 9.13 -1.13
C TYR A 37 -6.47 7.62 -1.29
N LEU A 38 -5.34 6.90 -1.29
CA LEU A 38 -5.38 5.43 -1.26
C LEU A 38 -6.03 4.94 0.04
N ALA A 39 -5.65 5.48 1.19
CA ALA A 39 -6.17 5.02 2.48
C ALA A 39 -7.68 5.24 2.62
N ASN A 40 -8.17 6.43 2.23
CA ASN A 40 -9.59 6.75 2.20
C ASN A 40 -10.37 5.85 1.23
N TYR A 41 -9.83 5.59 0.03
CA TYR A 41 -10.40 4.62 -0.91
C TYR A 41 -10.52 3.23 -0.27
N LEU A 42 -9.48 2.74 0.41
CA LEU A 42 -9.50 1.43 1.07
C LEU A 42 -10.56 1.35 2.18
N CYS A 43 -10.73 2.42 2.97
CA CYS A 43 -11.81 2.51 3.95
C CYS A 43 -13.19 2.38 3.28
N ALA A 44 -13.42 3.15 2.21
CA ALA A 44 -14.70 3.16 1.50
C ALA A 44 -14.98 1.85 0.76
N ASP A 45 -13.95 1.21 0.20
CA ASP A 45 -14.06 -0.07 -0.51
C ASP A 45 -14.44 -1.20 0.45
N TRP A 46 -13.75 -1.33 1.57
CA TRP A 46 -14.07 -2.33 2.60
C TRP A 46 -15.49 -2.14 3.15
N ASN A 47 -15.82 -0.92 3.56
CA ASN A 47 -17.11 -0.60 4.18
C ASN A 47 -18.31 -0.70 3.23
N ARG A 48 -18.08 -0.87 1.92
CA ARG A 48 -19.15 -1.05 0.93
C ARG A 48 -19.72 -2.46 0.93
N SER A 49 -18.89 -3.46 1.20
CA SER A 49 -19.23 -4.88 1.03
C SER A 49 -19.19 -5.68 2.33
N HIS A 50 -18.64 -5.12 3.41
CA HIS A 50 -18.50 -5.80 4.69
C HIS A 50 -19.42 -5.17 5.76
N GLU A 51 -20.02 -6.02 6.60
CA GLU A 51 -20.84 -5.58 7.73
C GLU A 51 -20.00 -4.92 8.83
N THR A 52 -18.80 -5.47 9.08
CA THR A 52 -17.83 -4.87 10.01
C THR A 52 -17.15 -3.69 9.36
N ARG A 53 -17.32 -2.51 9.94
CA ARG A 53 -16.67 -1.30 9.43
C ARG A 53 -15.20 -1.26 9.84
N VAL A 54 -14.35 -0.82 8.92
CA VAL A 54 -12.96 -0.46 9.22
C VAL A 54 -12.92 0.97 9.76
N GLU A 55 -12.20 1.14 10.87
CA GLU A 55 -12.01 2.41 11.56
C GLU A 55 -10.60 2.98 11.32
N ASN A 56 -9.61 2.12 11.11
CA ASN A 56 -8.24 2.54 10.84
C ASN A 56 -7.61 1.64 9.76
N VAL A 57 -6.89 2.26 8.84
CA VAL A 57 -6.06 1.58 7.84
C VAL A 57 -4.62 2.04 7.97
N THR A 58 -3.71 1.09 8.12
CA THR A 58 -2.28 1.34 7.98
C THR A 58 -1.76 0.71 6.68
N VAL A 59 -1.13 1.53 5.84
CA VAL A 59 -0.54 1.08 4.58
C VAL A 59 0.97 0.93 4.75
N TYR A 60 1.50 -0.22 4.35
CA TYR A 60 2.92 -0.51 4.33
C TYR A 60 3.42 -0.75 2.90
N GLN A 61 4.61 -0.27 2.59
CA GLN A 61 5.39 -0.74 1.46
C GLN A 61 6.30 -1.88 1.94
N ARG A 62 6.22 -3.05 1.30
CA ARG A 62 7.24 -4.09 1.40
C ARG A 62 8.24 -3.94 0.27
N TYR A 63 9.51 -4.20 0.56
CA TYR A 63 10.56 -4.21 -0.47
C TYR A 63 11.54 -5.35 -0.23
N GLU A 64 12.13 -5.79 -1.34
CA GLU A 64 13.25 -6.73 -1.41
C GLU A 64 14.18 -6.19 -2.49
N ARG A 65 15.46 -6.01 -2.16
CA ARG A 65 16.52 -5.67 -3.09
C ARG A 65 17.39 -6.91 -3.24
N ALA A 66 17.38 -7.48 -4.44
CA ALA A 66 18.18 -8.63 -4.77
C ALA A 66 19.30 -8.24 -5.76
N ASP A 67 20.44 -8.93 -5.65
CA ASP A 67 21.51 -8.86 -6.63
C ASP A 67 20.97 -9.31 -8.01
N PRO A 68 21.13 -8.49 -9.06
CA PRO A 68 20.53 -8.78 -10.36
C PRO A 68 21.18 -9.95 -11.12
N TYR A 69 22.34 -10.43 -10.69
CA TYR A 69 23.10 -11.51 -11.34
C TYR A 69 22.90 -12.85 -10.66
N ASN A 70 22.87 -12.88 -9.33
CA ASN A 70 22.78 -14.13 -8.56
C ASN A 70 21.48 -14.27 -7.75
N GLY A 71 20.65 -13.23 -7.67
CA GLY A 71 19.36 -13.26 -6.99
C GLY A 71 19.43 -13.28 -5.47
N THR A 72 20.63 -13.11 -4.88
CA THR A 72 20.80 -13.01 -3.42
C THR A 72 20.07 -11.78 -2.92
N VAL A 73 19.22 -11.95 -1.90
CA VAL A 73 18.57 -10.83 -1.22
C VAL A 73 19.61 -10.07 -0.40
N GLU A 74 19.89 -8.83 -0.80
CA GLU A 74 20.82 -7.94 -0.11
C GLU A 74 20.13 -7.17 1.01
N ALA A 75 18.85 -6.85 0.83
CA ALA A 75 18.04 -6.13 1.80
C ALA A 75 16.56 -6.43 1.59
N GLU A 76 15.81 -6.53 2.68
CA GLU A 76 14.36 -6.58 2.66
C GLU A 76 13.78 -5.80 3.84
N GLY A 77 12.54 -5.37 3.74
CA GLY A 77 11.91 -4.66 4.84
C GLY A 77 10.48 -4.24 4.63
N LYS A 78 9.98 -3.49 5.61
CA LYS A 78 8.68 -2.82 5.59
C LYS A 78 8.83 -1.35 5.94
N VAL A 79 8.13 -0.49 5.22
CA VAL A 79 8.07 0.96 5.46
C VAL A 79 6.61 1.33 5.67
N LYS A 80 6.28 1.95 6.81
CA LYS A 80 4.93 2.50 7.04
C LYS A 80 4.78 3.74 6.15
N LEU A 81 3.80 3.73 5.26
CA LEU A 81 3.52 4.85 4.35
C LEU A 81 2.57 5.86 4.99
N ILE A 82 1.48 5.36 5.58
CA ILE A 82 0.45 6.16 6.26
C ILE A 82 -0.32 5.28 7.24
N GLU A 83 -0.80 5.89 8.32
CA GLU A 83 -1.85 5.38 9.18
C GLU A 83 -3.00 6.38 9.12
N TYR A 84 -4.21 5.90 8.85
CA TYR A 84 -5.34 6.74 8.48
C TYR A 84 -6.59 6.31 9.25
N ASP A 85 -7.22 7.28 9.90
CA ASP A 85 -8.52 7.13 10.55
C ASP A 85 -9.63 7.29 9.50
N CYS A 86 -10.43 6.23 9.32
CA CYS A 86 -11.52 6.19 8.35
C CYS A 86 -12.71 7.10 8.69
N SER A 87 -12.74 7.68 9.90
CA SER A 87 -13.69 8.72 10.31
C SER A 87 -13.20 10.14 10.02
N GLY A 88 -11.91 10.29 9.68
CA GLY A 88 -11.28 11.58 9.42
C GLY A 88 -11.76 12.22 8.12
N GLU A 89 -11.64 13.55 8.05
CA GLU A 89 -11.93 14.30 6.83
C GLU A 89 -11.01 13.84 5.68
N PHE A 90 -11.56 13.83 4.46
CA PHE A 90 -10.76 13.59 3.27
C PHE A 90 -9.91 14.82 2.97
N VAL A 91 -8.71 14.87 3.55
CA VAL A 91 -7.79 16.00 3.36
C VAL A 91 -7.01 15.81 2.06
N GLN A 92 -7.33 16.66 1.08
CA GLN A 92 -6.54 16.87 -0.13
C GLN A 92 -5.59 18.05 0.08
N ASN A 93 -4.33 17.78 0.40
CA ASN A 93 -3.31 18.82 0.47
C ASN A 93 -2.63 18.91 -0.90
N GLU A 94 -2.75 20.06 -1.57
CA GLU A 94 -2.04 20.41 -2.81
C GLU A 94 -0.52 20.53 -2.57
#